data_AF-A0A9R1CLR1-F1
#
_entry.id   AF-A0A9R1CLR1-F1
#
_cell.length_a   1.000
_cell.length_b   1.000
_cell.length_c   1.000
_cell.angle_alpha   90.00
_cell.angle_beta   90.00
_cell.angle_gamma   90.00
#
_symmetry.space_group_name_H-M   'P 1'
#
loop_
_entity.id
_entity.type
_entity.pdbx_description
1 polymer ?
#
loop_
_entity_poly.entity_id
_entity_poly.type
_entity_poly.pdbx_seq_one_letter_code
_entity_poly.pdbx_strand_id
1 'polypeptide(L)'
;MSPKLPAAKATRQFRILALPLARLPRPPPHSRTLPTTPPPSLESASPTIPPTPLILFHAVQPEPSADSPPSLITKALDKSSETWLKLGEKPRGSWMYWFYEKGEKLMDRIEYEEWALKAVKEGEGVKVSKDGQVLERIEIPLILPKLPNQEMPTLLPKLHRFLLKRIPHHKKMMYRSILFSPVTWPFAIIPIIPNFPLFYVLWRAWSHYKAWRGATYLEQLIKAGLVVEKECPELTEIYARKALHHPHDPLTIDQSGKIKVGTPEQPLPPPAPGPITSQAQHPSLLLSPSQIPLLAKTFALKANEVVDVTRAVEQADYRARKADQVEAEEKKAKEEKAREEKEKEKENEKKE
;
A
#
# COMPACT_ATOMS: atom_id res chain seq x y z
N MET A 1 -4.78 18.34 45.34
CA MET A 1 -4.92 17.02 44.69
C MET A 1 -5.84 17.17 43.49
N SER A 2 -5.28 17.38 42.31
CA SER A 2 -6.08 17.54 41.08
C SER A 2 -6.60 16.18 40.64
N PRO A 3 -7.91 16.03 40.33
CA PRO A 3 -8.45 14.76 39.89
C PRO A 3 -7.89 14.41 38.51
N LYS A 4 -7.26 13.24 38.45
CA LYS A 4 -6.76 12.60 37.23
C LYS A 4 -7.97 12.38 36.31
N LEU A 5 -8.08 13.14 35.22
CA LEU A 5 -9.07 12.83 34.18
C LEU A 5 -8.81 11.40 33.68
N PRO A 6 -9.84 10.53 33.61
CA PRO A 6 -9.69 9.24 32.95
C PRO A 6 -9.38 9.49 31.48
N ALA A 7 -8.28 8.91 30.99
CA ALA A 7 -7.95 8.93 29.57
C ALA A 7 -9.11 8.30 28.79
N ALA A 8 -9.90 9.14 28.09
CA ALA A 8 -10.92 8.66 27.18
C ALA A 8 -10.24 7.73 26.17
N LYS A 9 -10.64 6.46 26.13
CA LYS A 9 -10.23 5.53 25.06
C LYS A 9 -10.64 6.19 23.74
N ALA A 10 -9.67 6.68 22.99
CA ALA A 10 -9.91 7.28 21.68
C ALA A 10 -10.67 6.26 20.82
N THR A 11 -11.94 6.55 20.53
CA THR A 11 -12.78 5.66 19.73
C THR A 11 -12.25 5.69 18.31
N ARG A 12 -11.76 4.55 17.81
CA ARG A 12 -11.23 4.42 16.45
C ARG A 12 -12.38 4.62 15.46
N GLN A 13 -12.44 5.76 14.77
CA GLN A 13 -13.50 6.08 13.81
C GLN A 13 -13.12 5.65 12.40
N PHE A 14 -14.13 5.42 11.55
CA PHE A 14 -13.89 5.12 10.14
C PHE A 14 -13.39 6.36 9.41
N ARG A 15 -12.17 6.32 8.88
CA ARG A 15 -11.55 7.33 8.01
C ARG A 15 -10.65 6.69 6.96
N ILE A 16 -10.39 7.38 5.86
CA ILE A 16 -9.45 6.95 4.83
C ILE A 16 -8.29 7.94 4.84
N LEU A 17 -7.09 7.46 5.17
CA LEU A 17 -5.87 8.27 5.12
C LEU A 17 -5.32 8.25 3.69
N ALA A 18 -5.27 9.41 3.03
CA ALA A 18 -4.52 9.60 1.79
C ALA A 18 -3.10 10.03 2.15
N LEU A 19 -2.15 9.10 2.01
CA LEU A 19 -0.75 9.27 2.40
C LEU A 19 0.12 9.44 1.15
N PRO A 20 0.59 10.67 0.83
CA PRO A 20 1.63 10.88 -0.17
C PRO A 20 2.93 10.14 0.20
N LEU A 21 3.34 9.17 -0.61
CA LEU A 21 4.51 8.34 -0.35
C LEU A 21 5.78 8.89 -1.00
N ALA A 22 5.73 9.20 -2.30
CA ALA A 22 6.91 9.62 -3.07
C ALA A 22 6.53 10.44 -4.31
N ARG A 23 7.44 11.30 -4.75
CA ARG A 23 7.42 11.91 -6.08
C ARG A 23 8.17 11.00 -7.04
N LEU A 24 7.53 10.63 -8.15
CA LEU A 24 8.21 9.90 -9.22
C LEU A 24 8.64 10.89 -10.31
N PRO A 25 9.82 10.73 -10.91
CA PRO A 25 10.23 11.54 -12.06
C PRO A 25 9.22 11.37 -13.21
N ARG A 26 8.97 12.46 -13.94
CA ARG A 26 8.01 12.46 -15.05
C ARG A 26 8.65 11.69 -16.22
N PRO A 27 7.97 10.68 -16.82
CA PRO A 27 8.44 10.11 -18.08
C PRO A 27 8.39 11.19 -19.16
N PRO A 28 9.39 11.30 -20.05
CA PRO A 28 9.41 12.33 -21.08
C PRO A 28 8.16 12.24 -21.98
N PRO A 29 7.68 13.38 -22.52
CA PRO A 29 6.37 13.48 -23.19
C PRO A 29 6.18 12.54 -24.40
N HIS A 30 7.25 12.00 -24.96
CA HIS A 30 7.22 11.17 -26.18
C HIS A 30 7.08 9.66 -25.92
N SER A 31 7.12 9.19 -24.66
CA SER A 31 6.94 7.76 -24.35
C SER A 31 5.46 7.32 -24.33
N ARG A 32 4.54 8.23 -24.70
CA ARG A 32 3.10 7.98 -24.76
C ARG A 32 2.75 7.44 -26.14
N THR A 33 2.88 6.14 -26.35
CA THR A 33 2.28 5.47 -27.52
C THR A 33 0.78 5.71 -27.48
N LEU A 34 0.27 6.55 -28.39
CA LEU A 34 -1.16 6.78 -28.57
C LEU A 34 -1.85 5.46 -28.92
N PRO A 35 -2.93 5.07 -28.22
CA PRO A 35 -3.91 4.19 -28.84
C PRO A 35 -4.59 4.95 -29.99
N THR A 36 -4.57 4.35 -31.18
CA THR A 36 -5.23 4.83 -32.40
C THR A 36 -6.75 4.81 -32.24
N THR A 37 -7.31 5.79 -31.51
CA THR A 37 -8.70 6.27 -31.68
C THR A 37 -8.89 7.58 -30.91
N PRO A 38 -9.31 8.69 -31.56
CA PRO A 38 -9.51 9.95 -30.86
C PRO A 38 -10.92 10.01 -30.23
N PRO A 39 -11.08 10.43 -28.97
CA PRO A 39 -12.26 11.18 -28.56
C PRO A 39 -12.03 12.68 -28.81
N PRO A 40 -13.08 13.45 -29.14
CA PRO A 40 -12.94 14.86 -29.46
C PRO A 40 -12.85 15.72 -28.19
N SER A 41 -12.04 16.76 -28.31
CA SER A 41 -12.11 18.05 -27.60
C SER A 41 -11.34 18.22 -26.28
N LEU A 42 -10.32 19.07 -26.39
CA LEU A 42 -9.84 20.08 -25.43
C LEU A 42 -9.27 19.57 -24.09
N GLU A 43 -7.97 19.33 -24.09
CA GLU A 43 -7.11 19.95 -23.07
C GLU A 43 -5.68 20.05 -23.59
N SER A 44 -5.32 21.25 -24.01
CA SER A 44 -3.93 21.66 -24.15
C SER A 44 -3.33 21.69 -22.75
N ALA A 45 -2.68 20.61 -22.32
CA ALA A 45 -2.11 20.51 -20.98
C ALA A 45 -0.82 21.34 -20.90
N SER A 46 -0.93 22.52 -20.30
CA SER A 46 0.17 23.39 -19.90
C SER A 46 1.25 22.64 -19.07
N PRO A 47 2.53 23.02 -19.16
CA PRO A 47 3.64 22.30 -18.51
C PRO A 47 3.73 22.45 -16.98
N THR A 48 2.83 23.21 -16.34
CA THR A 48 3.06 23.80 -15.00
C THR A 48 2.55 22.99 -13.80
N ILE A 49 1.69 21.98 -13.98
CA ILE A 49 1.15 21.22 -12.82
C ILE A 49 2.16 20.15 -12.39
N PRO A 50 2.69 20.18 -11.15
CA PRO A 50 3.60 19.15 -10.65
C PRO A 50 2.89 17.78 -10.63
N PRO A 51 3.60 16.68 -10.97
CA PRO A 51 2.99 15.37 -11.01
C PRO A 51 2.45 14.98 -9.63
N THR A 52 1.20 14.51 -9.59
CA THR A 52 0.59 14.05 -8.33
C THR A 52 1.43 12.92 -7.76
N PRO A 53 1.78 12.95 -6.47
CA PRO A 53 2.65 11.96 -5.88
C PRO A 53 1.99 10.58 -5.91
N LEU A 54 2.82 9.57 -5.70
CA LEU A 54 2.37 8.24 -5.36
C LEU A 54 1.62 8.32 -4.02
N ILE A 55 0.40 7.81 -3.97
CA ILE A 55 -0.47 7.92 -2.78
C ILE A 55 -0.88 6.52 -2.34
N LEU A 56 -0.81 6.28 -1.04
CA LEU A 56 -1.47 5.17 -0.37
C LEU A 56 -2.82 5.66 0.18
N PHE A 57 -3.90 4.96 -0.17
CA PHE A 57 -5.21 5.14 0.47
C PHE A 57 -5.40 4.05 1.52
N HIS A 58 -5.24 4.40 2.80
CA HIS A 58 -5.30 3.45 3.91
C HIS A 58 -6.59 3.64 4.72
N ALA A 59 -7.44 2.63 4.77
CA ALA A 59 -8.67 2.66 5.56
C ALA A 59 -8.39 2.34 7.02
N VAL A 60 -8.82 3.21 7.92
CA VAL A 60 -8.81 3.02 9.38
C VAL A 60 -10.27 2.81 9.78
N GLN A 61 -10.64 1.64 10.29
CA GLN A 61 -12.03 1.28 10.62
C GLN A 61 -12.23 1.10 12.14
N PRO A 62 -13.43 1.24 12.69
CA PRO A 62 -13.66 0.93 14.10
C PRO A 62 -13.38 -0.54 14.40
N GLU A 63 -13.16 -0.84 15.67
CA GLU A 63 -13.18 -2.24 16.11
C GLU A 63 -14.57 -2.83 15.92
N PRO A 64 -14.67 -4.13 15.58
CA PRO A 64 -15.95 -4.82 15.57
C PRO A 64 -16.55 -4.78 16.99
N SER A 65 -17.88 -4.74 17.08
CA SER A 65 -18.56 -4.89 18.37
C SER A 65 -18.18 -6.22 19.01
N ALA A 66 -17.77 -6.19 20.29
CA ALA A 66 -17.37 -7.37 21.05
C ALA A 66 -18.47 -8.44 21.16
N ASP A 67 -19.72 -8.07 20.89
CA ASP A 67 -20.90 -8.93 21.06
C ASP A 67 -21.13 -9.93 19.91
N SER A 68 -20.31 -9.88 18.84
CA SER A 68 -20.43 -10.81 17.71
C SER A 68 -19.36 -11.92 17.78
N PRO A 69 -19.74 -13.20 17.87
CA PRO A 69 -18.76 -14.28 17.90
C PRO A 69 -17.96 -14.32 16.58
N PRO A 70 -16.66 -14.60 16.63
CA PRO A 70 -15.84 -14.66 15.43
C PRO A 70 -16.35 -15.75 14.50
N SER A 71 -16.51 -15.40 13.22
CA SER A 71 -16.97 -16.34 12.20
C SER A 71 -16.04 -17.56 12.11
N LEU A 72 -16.57 -18.72 11.69
CA LEU A 72 -15.74 -19.92 11.48
C LEU A 72 -14.58 -19.67 10.51
N ILE A 73 -14.81 -18.82 9.51
CA ILE A 73 -13.79 -18.38 8.56
C ILE A 73 -12.71 -17.57 9.28
N THR A 74 -13.11 -16.64 10.16
CA THR A 74 -12.19 -15.86 11.00
C THR A 74 -11.31 -16.81 11.82
N LYS A 75 -11.91 -17.71 12.60
CA LYS A 75 -11.14 -18.69 13.41
C LYS A 75 -10.15 -19.52 12.59
N ALA A 76 -10.53 -19.94 11.39
CA ALA A 76 -9.66 -20.70 10.50
C ALA A 76 -8.48 -19.85 10.00
N LEU A 77 -8.71 -18.57 9.67
CA LEU A 77 -7.65 -17.63 9.29
C LEU A 77 -6.68 -17.40 10.44
N ASP A 78 -7.18 -17.33 11.67
CA ASP A 78 -6.40 -17.05 12.89
C ASP A 78 -5.43 -18.17 13.16
N LYS A 79 -5.94 -19.40 13.10
CA LYS A 79 -5.14 -20.60 13.24
C LYS A 79 -4.08 -20.72 12.13
N SER A 80 -4.45 -20.37 10.89
CA SER A 80 -3.52 -20.39 9.76
C SER A 80 -2.40 -19.36 9.94
N SER A 81 -2.78 -18.18 10.43
CA SER A 81 -1.89 -17.09 10.79
C SER A 81 -0.90 -17.48 11.89
N GLU A 82 -1.38 -18.00 13.01
CA GLU A 82 -0.51 -18.48 14.09
C GLU A 82 0.46 -19.58 13.62
N THR A 83 -0.05 -20.49 12.78
CA THR A 83 0.78 -21.55 12.21
C THR A 83 1.87 -20.96 11.31
N TRP A 84 1.56 -19.95 10.52
CA TRP A 84 2.53 -19.24 9.68
C TRP A 84 3.64 -18.59 10.51
N LEU A 85 3.31 -17.92 11.61
CA LEU A 85 4.31 -17.30 12.51
C LEU A 85 5.21 -18.32 13.19
N LYS A 86 4.63 -19.44 13.64
CA LYS A 86 5.38 -20.55 14.26
C LYS A 86 6.42 -21.15 13.31
N LEU A 87 6.26 -21.00 12.00
CA LEU A 87 7.28 -21.36 11.01
C LEU A 87 8.44 -20.35 11.01
N GLY A 88 8.17 -19.06 11.21
CA GLY A 88 9.18 -18.01 11.31
C GLY A 88 10.01 -18.04 12.59
N GLU A 89 9.47 -18.64 13.65
CA GLU A 89 10.18 -18.89 14.93
C GLU A 89 11.17 -20.07 14.86
N LYS A 90 11.18 -20.84 13.75
CA LYS A 90 12.09 -21.97 13.60
C LYS A 90 13.55 -21.50 13.40
N PRO A 91 14.55 -22.32 13.77
CA PRO A 91 15.96 -21.97 13.63
C PRO A 91 16.32 -21.53 12.20
N ARG A 92 17.14 -20.49 12.08
CA ARG A 92 17.70 -20.04 10.80
C ARG A 92 18.50 -21.19 10.17
N GLY A 93 18.15 -21.58 8.95
CA GLY A 93 18.72 -22.75 8.25
C GLY A 93 17.81 -23.98 8.26
N SER A 94 16.77 -24.00 9.10
CA SER A 94 15.70 -25.01 8.98
C SER A 94 14.94 -24.79 7.68
N TRP A 95 14.57 -25.88 7.02
CA TRP A 95 13.71 -25.80 5.84
C TRP A 95 12.35 -25.15 6.12
N MET A 96 11.82 -25.24 7.36
CA MET A 96 10.60 -24.51 7.76
C MET A 96 10.81 -23.00 7.80
N TYR A 97 11.98 -22.54 8.28
CA TYR A 97 12.35 -21.13 8.24
C TYR A 97 12.57 -20.67 6.79
N TRP A 98 13.21 -21.49 5.95
CA TRP A 98 13.35 -21.22 4.52
C TRP A 98 11.99 -21.09 3.83
N PHE A 99 11.02 -21.95 4.17
CA PHE A 99 9.66 -21.88 3.64
C PHE A 99 8.95 -20.58 4.04
N TYR A 100 9.04 -20.21 5.32
CA TYR A 100 8.53 -18.94 5.83
C TYR A 100 9.18 -17.74 5.10
N GLU A 101 10.52 -17.70 5.05
CA GLU A 101 11.27 -16.61 4.43
C GLU A 101 10.95 -16.47 2.93
N LYS A 102 10.84 -17.59 2.20
CA LYS A 102 10.44 -17.57 0.79
C LYS A 102 9.01 -17.09 0.60
N GLY A 103 8.11 -17.46 1.51
CA GLY A 103 6.74 -16.96 1.52
C GLY A 103 6.70 -15.45 1.73
N GLU A 104 7.35 -14.93 2.77
CA GLU A 104 7.43 -13.49 3.05
C GLU A 104 7.98 -12.72 1.83
N LYS A 105 9.11 -13.16 1.26
CA LYS A 105 9.68 -12.56 0.03
C LYS A 105 8.71 -12.55 -1.16
N LEU A 106 7.80 -13.52 -1.23
CA LEU A 106 6.77 -13.59 -2.27
C LEU A 106 5.59 -12.65 -1.96
N MET A 107 5.22 -12.51 -0.69
CA MET A 107 4.21 -11.55 -0.22
C MET A 107 4.66 -10.10 -0.37
N ASP A 108 5.96 -9.82 -0.20
CA ASP A 108 6.54 -8.48 -0.36
C ASP A 108 6.45 -7.93 -1.79
N ARG A 109 6.34 -8.84 -2.78
CA ARG A 109 6.11 -8.47 -4.20
C ARG A 109 4.71 -7.96 -4.47
N ILE A 110 3.77 -8.18 -3.56
CA ILE A 110 2.40 -7.72 -3.73
C ILE A 110 2.36 -6.24 -3.51
N GLU A 111 1.82 -5.53 -4.50
CA GLU A 111 1.61 -4.09 -4.48
C GLU A 111 0.92 -3.63 -3.18
N TYR A 112 1.44 -2.58 -2.56
CA TYR A 112 0.85 -2.00 -1.35
C TYR A 112 -0.61 -1.57 -1.58
N GLU A 113 -0.98 -1.22 -2.82
CA GLU A 113 -2.35 -0.93 -3.23
C GLU A 113 -3.29 -2.14 -3.04
N GLU A 114 -2.81 -3.36 -3.27
CA GLU A 114 -3.58 -4.58 -3.01
C GLU A 114 -3.74 -4.82 -1.51
N TRP A 115 -2.66 -4.64 -0.75
CA TRP A 115 -2.68 -4.77 0.72
C TRP A 115 -3.68 -3.79 1.35
N ALA A 116 -3.66 -2.53 0.92
CA ALA A 116 -4.59 -1.51 1.40
C ALA A 116 -6.05 -1.87 1.13
N LEU A 117 -6.37 -2.40 -0.07
CA LEU A 117 -7.72 -2.85 -0.40
C LEU A 117 -8.13 -4.11 0.37
N LYS A 118 -7.20 -5.06 0.56
CA LYS A 118 -7.41 -6.29 1.32
C LYS A 118 -7.70 -6.01 2.80
N ALA A 119 -7.08 -4.97 3.36
CA ALA A 119 -7.26 -4.55 4.74
C ALA A 119 -8.67 -4.01 5.03
N VAL A 120 -9.39 -3.53 4.01
CA VAL A 120 -10.75 -3.01 4.17
C VAL A 120 -11.73 -4.16 4.50
N LYS A 121 -12.50 -3.96 5.57
CA LYS A 121 -13.50 -4.90 6.06
C LYS A 121 -14.89 -4.37 5.79
N GLU A 122 -15.69 -5.14 5.07
CA GLU A 122 -17.06 -4.77 4.75
C GLU A 122 -17.92 -4.77 6.01
N GLY A 123 -18.75 -3.75 6.18
CA GLY A 123 -19.67 -3.64 7.31
C GLY A 123 -19.04 -3.20 8.63
N GLU A 124 -17.71 -3.04 8.70
CA GLU A 124 -17.06 -2.39 9.84
C GLU A 124 -17.12 -0.85 9.67
N GLY A 125 -17.81 -0.18 10.60
CA GLY A 125 -17.99 1.28 10.60
C GLY A 125 -19.24 1.76 9.88
N VAL A 126 -19.50 1.33 8.64
CA VAL A 126 -20.76 1.63 7.95
C VAL A 126 -21.43 0.37 7.45
N LYS A 127 -22.65 0.11 7.94
CA LYS A 127 -23.45 -1.03 7.50
C LYS A 127 -24.10 -0.71 6.15
N VAL A 128 -23.77 -1.51 5.15
CA VAL A 128 -24.37 -1.46 3.82
C VAL A 128 -25.24 -2.69 3.65
N SER A 129 -26.49 -2.50 3.24
CA SER A 129 -27.43 -3.59 2.95
C SER A 129 -26.94 -4.43 1.76
N LYS A 130 -27.46 -5.65 1.63
CA LYS A 130 -27.14 -6.54 0.49
C LYS A 130 -27.48 -5.92 -0.86
N ASP A 131 -28.47 -5.03 -0.90
CA ASP A 131 -28.89 -4.30 -2.10
C ASP A 131 -28.04 -3.03 -2.38
N GLY A 132 -26.97 -2.81 -1.62
CA GLY A 132 -26.09 -1.65 -1.75
C GLY A 132 -26.63 -0.37 -1.12
N GLN A 133 -27.80 -0.41 -0.48
CA GLN A 133 -28.34 0.73 0.26
C GLN A 133 -27.60 0.91 1.58
N VAL A 134 -27.10 2.13 1.83
CA VAL A 134 -26.45 2.50 3.08
C VAL A 134 -27.51 2.62 4.18
N LEU A 135 -27.34 1.87 5.27
CA LEU A 135 -28.27 1.89 6.40
C LEU A 135 -28.01 3.06 7.36
N GLU A 136 -26.76 3.50 7.47
CA GLU A 136 -26.35 4.58 8.36
C GLU A 136 -25.56 5.63 7.56
N ARG A 137 -26.09 6.87 7.49
CA ARG A 137 -25.39 7.99 6.87
C ARG A 137 -24.32 8.53 7.83
N ILE A 138 -23.16 7.90 7.82
CA ILE A 138 -21.97 8.36 8.53
C ILE A 138 -21.02 8.96 7.51
N GLU A 139 -20.60 10.20 7.75
CA GLU A 139 -19.59 10.86 6.92
C GLU A 139 -18.22 10.23 7.19
N ILE A 140 -17.56 9.72 6.15
CA ILE A 140 -16.24 9.11 6.21
C ILE A 140 -15.23 10.12 5.66
N PRO A 141 -14.37 10.70 6.50
CA PRO A 141 -13.39 11.65 6.01
C PRO A 141 -12.29 10.94 5.22
N LEU A 142 -12.08 11.38 3.98
CA LEU A 142 -10.86 11.14 3.20
C LEU A 142 -9.85 12.22 3.58
N ILE A 143 -8.94 11.85 4.47
CA ILE A 143 -8.01 12.75 5.13
C ILE A 143 -6.75 12.92 4.29
N LEU A 144 -6.34 14.17 4.05
CA LEU A 144 -5.11 14.52 3.34
C LEU A 144 -4.25 15.54 4.11
N PRO A 145 -2.91 15.54 3.92
CA PRO A 145 -2.04 16.58 4.43
C PRO A 145 -2.00 17.79 3.49
N LYS A 146 -1.74 18.97 4.06
CA LYS A 146 -1.33 20.16 3.32
C LYS A 146 0.19 20.17 3.20
N LEU A 147 0.71 19.96 2.00
CA LEU A 147 2.17 19.91 1.78
C LEU A 147 2.73 21.31 1.52
N PRO A 148 3.81 21.73 2.19
CA PRO A 148 4.48 22.98 1.86
C PRO A 148 5.04 22.88 0.44
N ASN A 149 4.73 23.86 -0.40
CA ASN A 149 5.14 23.95 -1.81
C ASN A 149 4.49 22.95 -2.78
N GLN A 150 3.33 22.37 -2.42
CA GLN A 150 2.60 21.53 -3.36
C GLN A 150 1.09 21.55 -3.10
N GLU A 151 0.35 22.08 -4.07
CA GLU A 151 -1.10 21.91 -4.10
C GLU A 151 -1.44 20.47 -4.49
N MET A 152 -2.28 19.83 -3.67
CA MET A 152 -2.78 18.50 -3.94
C MET A 152 -4.09 18.62 -4.75
N PRO A 153 -4.22 17.95 -5.90
CA PRO A 153 -5.50 17.91 -6.60
C PRO A 153 -6.51 17.11 -5.77
N THR A 154 -7.81 17.31 -6.04
CA THR A 154 -8.89 16.55 -5.43
C THR A 154 -8.63 15.05 -5.53
N LEU A 155 -8.55 14.38 -4.39
CA LEU A 155 -8.15 12.97 -4.30
C LEU A 155 -9.33 12.02 -4.41
N LEU A 156 -10.55 12.49 -4.14
CA LEU A 156 -11.74 11.64 -4.25
C LEU A 156 -11.94 11.05 -5.67
N PRO A 157 -11.84 11.82 -6.78
CA PRO A 157 -11.87 11.25 -8.14
C PRO A 157 -10.73 10.28 -8.41
N LYS A 158 -9.52 10.54 -7.86
CA LYS A 158 -8.36 9.66 -8.01
C LYS A 158 -8.59 8.32 -7.32
N LEU A 159 -9.11 8.33 -6.09
CA LEU A 159 -9.51 7.14 -5.35
C LEU A 159 -10.59 6.37 -6.13
N HIS A 160 -11.65 7.04 -6.57
CA HIS A 160 -12.73 6.39 -7.32
C HIS A 160 -12.21 5.72 -8.60
N ARG A 161 -11.39 6.41 -9.41
CA ARG A 161 -10.77 5.84 -10.61
C ARG A 161 -9.87 4.65 -10.28
N PHE A 162 -9.12 4.72 -9.19
CA PHE A 162 -8.30 3.61 -8.70
C PHE A 162 -9.18 2.39 -8.38
N LEU A 163 -10.28 2.56 -7.65
CA LEU A 163 -11.22 1.47 -7.31
C LEU A 163 -11.83 0.85 -8.57
N LEU A 164 -12.35 1.66 -9.50
CA LEU A 164 -12.95 1.18 -10.75
C LEU A 164 -11.97 0.35 -11.59
N LYS A 165 -10.67 0.67 -11.55
CA LYS A 165 -9.63 -0.14 -12.21
C LYS A 165 -9.34 -1.44 -11.45
N ARG A 166 -9.34 -1.42 -10.11
CA ARG A 166 -8.92 -2.56 -9.27
C ARG A 166 -10.02 -3.61 -9.08
N ILE A 167 -11.29 -3.22 -9.06
CA ILE A 167 -12.44 -4.13 -8.91
C ILE A 167 -12.42 -5.26 -9.97
N PRO A 168 -12.46 -4.97 -11.29
CA PRO A 168 -12.48 -6.03 -12.30
C PRO A 168 -11.16 -6.80 -12.33
N HIS A 169 -10.03 -6.15 -12.06
CA HIS A 169 -8.72 -6.79 -12.00
C HIS A 169 -8.68 -7.87 -10.91
N HIS A 170 -9.02 -7.54 -9.67
CA HIS A 170 -8.98 -8.48 -8.55
C HIS A 170 -10.04 -9.58 -8.70
N LYS A 171 -11.24 -9.26 -9.19
CA LYS A 171 -12.25 -10.28 -9.53
C LYS A 171 -11.71 -11.28 -10.55
N LYS A 172 -11.11 -10.80 -11.66
CA LYS A 172 -10.51 -11.67 -12.69
C LYS A 172 -9.38 -12.53 -12.12
N MET A 173 -8.47 -11.95 -11.34
CA MET A 173 -7.33 -12.68 -10.80
C MET A 173 -7.74 -13.71 -9.74
N MET A 174 -8.74 -13.43 -8.91
CA MET A 174 -9.34 -14.41 -7.98
C MET A 174 -9.80 -15.67 -8.74
N TYR A 175 -10.62 -15.50 -9.79
CA TYR A 175 -11.10 -16.64 -10.57
C TYR A 175 -9.96 -17.37 -11.29
N ARG A 176 -8.96 -16.65 -11.80
CA ARG A 176 -7.76 -17.27 -12.40
C ARG A 176 -7.01 -18.13 -11.38
N SER A 177 -6.83 -17.65 -10.15
CA SER A 177 -6.18 -18.42 -9.09
C SER A 177 -7.00 -19.66 -8.71
N ILE A 178 -8.32 -19.55 -8.59
CA ILE A 178 -9.20 -20.70 -8.30
C ILE A 178 -9.11 -21.72 -9.44
N LEU A 179 -9.22 -21.29 -10.70
CA LEU A 179 -9.17 -22.17 -11.86
C LEU A 179 -7.80 -22.85 -12.04
N PHE A 180 -6.72 -22.18 -11.60
CA PHE A 180 -5.37 -22.75 -11.62
C PHE A 180 -5.09 -23.69 -10.45
N SER A 181 -5.86 -23.62 -9.36
CA SER A 181 -5.60 -24.42 -8.16
C SER A 181 -5.57 -25.95 -8.39
N PRO A 182 -6.39 -26.56 -9.27
CA PRO A 182 -6.31 -28.01 -9.53
C PRO A 182 -4.96 -28.45 -10.11
N VAL A 183 -4.28 -27.58 -10.86
CA VAL A 183 -2.93 -27.88 -11.40
C VAL A 183 -1.92 -28.04 -10.28
N THR A 184 -2.16 -27.40 -9.13
CA THR A 184 -1.30 -27.49 -7.95
C THR A 184 -1.70 -28.61 -6.98
N TRP A 185 -2.81 -29.32 -7.21
CA TRP A 185 -3.26 -30.42 -6.34
C TRP A 185 -2.32 -31.64 -6.29
N PRO A 186 -1.63 -32.04 -7.38
CA PRO A 186 -0.67 -33.15 -7.30
C PRO A 186 0.43 -32.93 -6.25
N PHE A 187 0.83 -31.68 -6.00
CA PHE A 187 1.80 -31.33 -4.95
C PHE A 187 1.24 -31.45 -3.53
N ALA A 188 -0.08 -31.66 -3.36
CA ALA A 188 -0.70 -31.95 -2.06
C ALA A 188 -0.45 -33.37 -1.59
N ILE A 189 -0.19 -34.28 -2.54
CA ILE A 189 -0.15 -35.72 -2.29
C ILE A 189 1.24 -36.16 -1.81
N ILE A 190 2.29 -35.36 -2.04
CA ILE A 190 3.66 -35.68 -1.66
C ILE A 190 3.93 -35.25 -0.21
N PRO A 191 4.07 -36.18 0.76
CA PRO A 191 4.12 -35.84 2.19
C PRO A 191 5.44 -35.20 2.65
N ILE A 192 6.44 -35.11 1.76
CA ILE A 192 7.80 -34.63 2.08
C ILE A 192 7.89 -33.09 1.94
N ILE A 193 6.93 -32.43 1.28
CA ILE A 193 6.98 -30.99 0.99
C ILE A 193 5.65 -30.34 1.44
N PRO A 194 5.62 -29.33 2.33
CA PRO A 194 4.45 -28.51 2.60
C PRO A 194 4.08 -27.92 1.27
N ASN A 195 2.84 -28.15 0.87
CA ASN A 195 2.33 -27.87 -0.46
C ASN A 195 2.30 -26.36 -0.78
N PHE A 196 3.49 -25.75 -0.91
CA PHE A 196 3.69 -24.33 -1.15
C PHE A 196 2.92 -23.88 -2.39
N PRO A 197 2.93 -24.61 -3.53
CA PRO A 197 2.19 -24.19 -4.71
C PRO A 197 0.68 -24.05 -4.44
N LEU A 198 0.05 -25.05 -3.81
CA LEU A 198 -1.39 -24.97 -3.54
C LEU A 198 -1.71 -23.91 -2.49
N PHE A 199 -0.98 -23.88 -1.37
CA PHE A 199 -1.21 -22.90 -0.32
C PHE A 199 -1.09 -21.49 -0.87
N TYR A 200 -0.06 -21.22 -1.69
CA TYR A 200 0.12 -19.94 -2.32
C TYR A 200 -1.04 -19.59 -3.27
N VAL A 201 -1.45 -20.51 -4.15
CA VAL A 201 -2.52 -20.23 -5.13
C VAL A 201 -3.86 -19.99 -4.43
N LEU A 202 -4.21 -20.77 -3.42
CA LEU A 202 -5.42 -20.57 -2.62
C LEU A 202 -5.37 -19.26 -1.82
N TRP A 203 -4.22 -18.96 -1.21
CA TRP A 203 -4.02 -17.70 -0.52
C TRP A 203 -4.09 -16.49 -1.47
N ARG A 204 -3.57 -16.62 -2.71
CA ARG A 204 -3.72 -15.58 -3.76
C ARG A 204 -5.17 -15.40 -4.17
N ALA A 205 -5.93 -16.49 -4.34
CA ALA A 205 -7.37 -16.41 -4.58
C ALA A 205 -8.09 -15.66 -3.46
N TRP A 206 -7.80 -15.99 -2.20
CA TRP A 206 -8.36 -15.30 -1.03
C TRP A 206 -7.94 -13.83 -0.95
N SER A 207 -6.66 -13.53 -1.20
CA SER A 207 -6.14 -12.15 -1.22
C SER A 207 -6.86 -11.29 -2.25
N HIS A 208 -7.04 -11.81 -3.47
CA HIS A 208 -7.77 -11.13 -4.52
C HIS A 208 -9.27 -11.02 -4.22
N TYR A 209 -9.88 -12.04 -3.62
CA TYR A 209 -11.26 -11.95 -3.14
C TYR A 209 -11.40 -10.79 -2.14
N LYS A 210 -10.55 -10.74 -1.12
CA LYS A 210 -10.58 -9.68 -0.09
C LYS A 210 -10.34 -8.29 -0.68
N ALA A 211 -9.37 -8.13 -1.56
CA ALA A 211 -9.12 -6.85 -2.23
C ALA A 211 -10.29 -6.43 -3.16
N TRP A 212 -10.93 -7.38 -3.85
CA TRP A 212 -12.12 -7.10 -4.66
C TRP A 212 -13.30 -6.63 -3.79
N ARG A 213 -13.56 -7.34 -2.69
CA ARG A 213 -14.60 -7.01 -1.71
C ARG A 213 -14.35 -5.63 -1.08
N GLY A 214 -13.15 -5.39 -0.56
CA GLY A 214 -12.75 -4.09 0.00
C GLY A 214 -12.87 -2.94 -1.01
N ALA A 215 -12.45 -3.15 -2.27
CA ALA A 215 -12.58 -2.13 -3.31
C ALA A 215 -14.05 -1.84 -3.67
N THR A 216 -14.89 -2.88 -3.75
CA THR A 216 -16.33 -2.75 -4.03
C THR A 216 -17.03 -2.01 -2.90
N TYR A 217 -16.69 -2.33 -1.65
CA TYR A 217 -17.24 -1.65 -0.48
C TYR A 217 -16.88 -0.16 -0.47
N LEU A 218 -15.60 0.20 -0.67
CA LEU A 218 -15.21 1.62 -0.77
C LEU A 218 -15.92 2.34 -1.92
N GLU A 219 -16.13 1.68 -3.05
CA GLU A 219 -16.81 2.26 -4.20
C GLU A 219 -18.30 2.54 -3.91
N GLN A 220 -18.96 1.64 -3.17
CA GLN A 220 -20.33 1.86 -2.69
C GLN A 220 -20.42 3.07 -1.75
N LEU A 221 -19.46 3.24 -0.84
CA LEU A 221 -19.42 4.39 0.08
C LEU A 221 -19.22 5.71 -0.67
N ILE A 222 -18.39 5.72 -1.72
CA ILE A 222 -18.20 6.89 -2.59
C ILE A 222 -19.48 7.20 -3.37
N LYS A 223 -20.11 6.19 -3.99
CA LYS A 223 -21.37 6.37 -4.74
C LYS A 223 -22.52 6.85 -3.86
N ALA A 224 -22.55 6.43 -2.61
CA ALA A 224 -23.53 6.90 -1.63
C ALA A 224 -23.23 8.33 -1.10
N GLY A 225 -22.14 8.97 -1.54
CA GLY A 225 -21.76 10.32 -1.13
C GLY A 225 -21.30 10.40 0.33
N LEU A 226 -20.88 9.29 0.93
CA LEU A 226 -20.44 9.27 2.32
C LEU A 226 -18.99 9.72 2.50
N VAL A 227 -18.16 9.57 1.47
CA VAL A 227 -16.74 9.91 1.54
C VAL A 227 -16.54 11.38 1.19
N VAL A 228 -16.06 12.15 2.17
CA VAL A 228 -15.84 13.59 2.03
C VAL A 228 -14.36 13.91 2.24
N GLU A 229 -13.79 14.67 1.32
CA GLU A 229 -12.39 15.08 1.38
C GLU A 229 -12.19 16.17 2.44
N LYS A 230 -11.25 15.96 3.37
CA LYS A 230 -10.96 16.87 4.48
C LYS A 230 -9.46 17.00 4.74
N GLU A 231 -8.96 18.22 4.80
CA GLU A 231 -7.59 18.48 5.25
C GLU A 231 -7.45 18.17 6.75
N CYS A 232 -6.32 17.58 7.15
CA CYS A 232 -6.02 17.26 8.54
C CYS A 232 -4.73 17.95 8.99
N PRO A 233 -4.83 18.90 9.94
CA PRO A 233 -3.66 19.57 10.51
C PRO A 233 -2.68 18.60 11.17
N GLU A 234 -3.18 17.55 11.84
CA GLU A 234 -2.34 16.56 12.53
C GLU A 234 -1.52 15.74 11.53
N LEU A 235 -2.12 15.35 10.40
CA LEU A 235 -1.39 14.68 9.32
C LEU A 235 -0.37 15.64 8.69
N THR A 236 -0.76 16.90 8.49
CA THR A 236 0.12 17.95 7.97
C THR A 236 1.36 18.15 8.84
N GLU A 237 1.21 18.20 10.17
CA GLU A 237 2.31 18.32 11.11
C GLU A 237 3.29 17.14 11.00
N ILE A 238 2.76 15.92 10.86
CA ILE A 238 3.59 14.73 10.65
C ILE A 238 4.47 14.92 9.42
N TYR A 239 3.91 15.32 8.27
CA TYR A 239 4.66 15.57 7.04
C TYR A 239 5.65 16.74 7.17
N ALA A 240 5.29 17.80 7.88
CA ALA A 240 6.16 18.96 8.11
C ALA A 240 7.43 18.60 8.90
N ARG A 241 7.35 17.66 9.85
CA ARG A 241 8.52 17.22 10.63
C ARG A 241 9.65 16.62 9.79
N LYS A 242 9.33 16.02 8.63
CA LYS A 242 10.37 15.56 7.68
C LYS A 242 11.08 16.70 7.00
N ALA A 243 10.39 17.79 6.68
CA ALA A 243 11.02 18.96 6.08
C ALA A 243 12.09 19.59 7.00
N LEU A 244 11.99 19.35 8.31
CA LEU A 244 12.93 19.85 9.32
C LEU A 244 14.17 18.97 9.55
N HIS A 245 14.23 17.74 9.03
CA HIS A 245 15.43 16.88 9.10
C HIS A 245 16.09 16.80 7.71
N HIS A 246 17.24 17.46 7.57
CA HIS A 246 18.11 17.36 6.39
C HIS A 246 18.90 16.03 6.39
N PRO A 247 19.42 15.57 5.24
CA PRO A 247 19.87 14.18 5.04
C PRO A 247 21.18 13.75 5.73
N HIS A 248 21.74 14.54 6.65
CA HIS A 248 23.14 14.36 7.09
C HIS A 248 23.38 14.00 8.56
N ASP A 249 22.36 13.78 9.38
CA ASP A 249 22.59 13.32 10.76
C ASP A 249 22.44 11.79 10.92
N PRO A 250 23.50 11.06 11.28
CA PRO A 250 23.38 9.64 11.63
C PRO A 250 22.69 9.51 12.99
N LEU A 251 21.47 8.95 12.99
CA LEU A 251 20.74 8.68 14.22
C LEU A 251 21.21 7.37 14.87
N THR A 252 21.94 7.52 15.97
CA THR A 252 22.21 6.49 16.97
C THR A 252 20.91 6.15 17.71
N ILE A 253 20.52 4.88 17.73
CA ILE A 253 19.41 4.37 18.57
C ILE A 253 20.01 3.52 19.68
N ASP A 254 19.57 3.77 20.91
CA ASP A 254 19.99 3.13 22.14
C ASP A 254 19.45 1.69 22.29
N GLN A 255 20.25 0.87 22.95
CA GLN A 255 19.98 -0.55 23.19
C GLN A 255 18.99 -0.70 24.35
N SER A 256 17.68 -0.66 24.10
CA SER A 256 16.71 -1.12 25.12
C SER A 256 15.43 -1.78 24.62
N GLY A 257 15.16 -1.88 23.32
CA GLY A 257 14.29 -2.89 22.69
C GLY A 257 13.07 -3.42 23.47
N LYS A 258 12.28 -2.58 24.15
CA LYS A 258 11.06 -2.99 24.86
C LYS A 258 9.95 -1.95 24.70
N ILE A 259 9.08 -2.21 23.74
CA ILE A 259 7.72 -1.65 23.72
C ILE A 259 6.79 -2.73 24.28
N LYS A 260 6.29 -2.51 25.50
CA LYS A 260 5.13 -3.24 26.03
C LYS A 260 3.88 -2.47 25.62
N VAL A 261 3.12 -2.98 24.65
CA VAL A 261 1.76 -2.49 24.32
C VAL A 261 0.83 -3.69 24.27
N GLY A 262 -0.20 -3.64 25.12
CA GLY A 262 -1.18 -4.69 25.30
C GLY A 262 -2.00 -4.96 24.05
N THR A 263 -2.21 -6.23 23.79
CA THR A 263 -3.03 -6.82 22.74
C THR A 263 -4.52 -6.54 22.96
N PRO A 264 -5.24 -6.07 21.94
CA PRO A 264 -6.62 -6.49 21.72
C PRO A 264 -6.75 -7.22 20.37
N GLU A 265 -7.41 -8.37 20.42
CA GLU A 265 -7.68 -9.31 19.34
C GLU A 265 -8.44 -8.67 18.16
N GLN A 266 -7.80 -8.63 17.00
CA GLN A 266 -8.46 -8.94 15.74
C GLN A 266 -7.51 -9.79 14.90
N PRO A 267 -7.98 -10.84 14.22
CA PRO A 267 -7.11 -11.97 14.05
C PRO A 267 -6.79 -12.17 12.56
N LEU A 268 -5.56 -11.79 12.25
CA LEU A 268 -4.77 -11.95 11.01
C LEU A 268 -3.33 -11.57 11.43
N PRO A 269 -2.28 -12.14 10.80
CA PRO A 269 -1.00 -12.33 11.47
C PRO A 269 -0.37 -11.04 11.97
N PRO A 270 0.26 -11.07 13.17
CA PRO A 270 1.16 -10.02 13.57
C PRO A 270 2.25 -9.84 12.51
N PRO A 271 2.85 -8.65 12.46
CA PRO A 271 4.03 -8.38 11.65
C PRO A 271 5.02 -9.55 11.72
N ALA A 272 5.65 -9.89 10.60
CA ALA A 272 6.82 -10.75 10.60
C ALA A 272 7.78 -10.37 11.75
N PRO A 273 8.46 -11.31 12.43
CA PRO A 273 9.42 -11.02 13.50
C PRO A 273 10.71 -10.33 13.02
N GLY A 274 10.65 -9.53 11.96
CA GLY A 274 11.70 -8.60 11.58
C GLY A 274 11.51 -7.28 12.33
N PRO A 275 12.60 -6.57 12.69
CA PRO A 275 12.47 -5.20 13.17
C PRO A 275 11.73 -4.37 12.11
N ILE A 276 10.73 -3.59 12.53
CA ILE A 276 10.00 -2.61 11.69
C ILE A 276 10.95 -1.44 11.38
N THR A 277 12.11 -1.74 10.79
CA THR A 277 13.14 -0.79 10.42
C THR A 277 13.25 -0.83 8.91
N SER A 278 12.43 -0.01 8.25
CA SER A 278 12.57 0.21 6.83
C SER A 278 13.84 1.00 6.53
N GLN A 279 14.57 0.58 5.49
CA GLN A 279 15.78 1.24 4.99
C GLN A 279 15.48 2.19 3.83
N ALA A 280 14.22 2.56 3.64
CA ALA A 280 13.78 3.49 2.59
C ALA A 280 14.30 4.91 2.87
N GLN A 281 15.05 5.46 1.91
CA GLN A 281 15.82 6.70 2.07
C GLN A 281 15.83 7.57 0.80
N HIS A 282 15.08 7.20 -0.25
CA HIS A 282 15.10 7.92 -1.51
C HIS A 282 14.72 9.41 -1.31
N PRO A 283 15.46 10.37 -1.89
CA PRO A 283 15.21 11.81 -1.68
C PRO A 283 13.81 12.27 -2.10
N SER A 284 13.18 11.56 -3.03
CA SER A 284 11.84 11.88 -3.51
C SER A 284 10.71 11.38 -2.61
N LEU A 285 11.02 10.61 -1.55
CA LEU A 285 10.02 10.18 -0.57
C LEU A 285 9.40 11.41 0.10
N LEU A 286 8.09 11.38 0.32
CA LEU A 286 7.34 12.38 1.09
C LEU A 286 7.04 11.90 2.51
N LEU A 287 6.83 10.59 2.68
CA LEU A 287 6.72 9.93 3.98
C LEU A 287 7.99 9.10 4.23
N SER A 288 8.71 9.35 5.33
CA SER A 288 9.89 8.58 5.75
C SER A 288 9.54 7.49 6.76
N PRO A 289 10.36 6.43 6.88
CA PRO A 289 10.20 5.41 7.92
C PRO A 289 10.12 5.98 9.35
N SER A 290 10.90 7.02 9.65
CA SER A 290 10.94 7.67 10.97
C SER A 290 9.61 8.33 11.38
N GLN A 291 8.74 8.66 10.43
CA GLN A 291 7.44 9.27 10.70
C GLN A 291 6.34 8.24 11.00
N ILE A 292 6.55 6.96 10.65
CA ILE A 292 5.54 5.90 10.78
C ILE A 292 5.13 5.66 12.24
N PRO A 293 6.04 5.60 13.24
CA PRO A 293 5.63 5.46 14.64
C PRO A 293 4.77 6.63 15.14
N LEU A 294 5.06 7.85 14.68
CA LEU A 294 4.26 9.03 15.01
C LEU A 294 2.88 8.93 14.35
N LEU A 295 2.82 8.57 13.06
CA LEU A 295 1.57 8.32 12.35
C LEU A 295 0.72 7.26 13.07
N ALA A 296 1.36 6.17 13.50
CA ALA A 296 0.71 5.08 14.22
C ALA A 296 0.08 5.55 15.53
N LYS A 297 0.82 6.36 16.30
CA LYS A 297 0.32 6.96 17.54
C LYS A 297 -0.84 7.93 17.29
N THR A 298 -0.70 8.84 16.33
CA THR A 298 -1.69 9.89 16.04
C THR A 298 -3.02 9.31 15.56
N PHE A 299 -2.99 8.29 14.69
CA PHE A 299 -4.20 7.73 14.09
C PHE A 299 -4.67 6.42 14.73
N ALA A 300 -4.03 5.99 15.82
CA ALA A 300 -4.26 4.71 16.49
C ALA A 300 -4.21 3.53 15.50
N LEU A 301 -3.13 3.46 14.71
CA LEU A 301 -2.92 2.37 13.75
C LEU A 301 -2.57 1.08 14.49
N LYS A 302 -3.13 -0.03 14.00
CA LYS A 302 -2.81 -1.37 14.46
C LYS A 302 -1.43 -1.81 13.99
N ALA A 303 -0.85 -2.82 14.62
CA ALA A 303 0.47 -3.34 14.25
C ALA A 303 0.55 -3.78 12.77
N ASN A 304 -0.50 -4.44 12.25
CA ASN A 304 -0.56 -4.83 10.84
C ASN A 304 -0.68 -3.62 9.89
N GLU A 305 -1.36 -2.55 10.31
CA GLU A 305 -1.51 -1.33 9.53
C GLU A 305 -0.20 -0.56 9.45
N VAL A 306 0.56 -0.56 10.55
CA VAL A 306 1.94 -0.04 10.57
C VAL A 306 2.81 -0.79 9.57
N VAL A 307 2.70 -2.12 9.49
CA VAL A 307 3.41 -2.93 8.49
C VAL A 307 2.99 -2.56 7.07
N ASP A 308 1.69 -2.42 6.82
CA ASP A 308 1.19 -2.08 5.48
C ASP A 308 1.67 -0.69 5.03
N VAL A 309 1.69 0.30 5.93
CA VAL A 309 2.26 1.63 5.65
C VAL A 309 3.78 1.53 5.43
N THR A 310 4.49 0.74 6.23
CA THR A 310 5.94 0.53 6.08
C THR A 310 6.26 -0.08 4.72
N ARG A 311 5.55 -1.15 4.33
CA ARG A 311 5.67 -1.80 3.02
C ARG A 311 5.38 -0.82 1.88
N ALA A 312 4.39 0.06 2.05
CA ALA A 312 4.07 1.07 1.05
C ALA A 312 5.23 2.07 0.86
N VAL A 313 5.86 2.53 1.94
CA VAL A 313 7.04 3.42 1.89
C VAL A 313 8.22 2.71 1.21
N GLU A 314 8.47 1.43 1.51
CA GLU A 314 9.53 0.65 0.88
C GLU A 314 9.30 0.44 -0.62
N GLN A 315 8.07 0.09 -1.01
CA GLN A 315 7.74 -0.05 -2.42
C GLN A 315 7.79 1.28 -3.16
N ALA A 316 7.44 2.39 -2.50
CA ALA A 316 7.58 3.72 -3.08
C ALA A 316 9.05 4.09 -3.31
N ASP A 317 9.93 3.80 -2.34
CA ASP A 317 11.39 3.95 -2.46
C ASP A 317 11.94 3.12 -3.62
N TYR A 318 11.57 1.84 -3.71
CA TYR A 318 11.96 0.96 -4.81
C TYR A 318 11.49 1.49 -6.17
N ARG A 319 10.22 1.93 -6.28
CA ARG A 319 9.66 2.50 -7.51
C ARG A 319 10.40 3.77 -7.92
N ALA A 320 10.80 4.61 -6.96
CA ALA A 320 11.55 5.83 -7.23
C ALA A 320 12.96 5.52 -7.76
N ARG A 321 13.72 4.65 -7.08
CA ARG A 321 15.05 4.21 -7.56
C ARG A 321 15.00 3.60 -8.96
N LYS A 322 13.98 2.77 -9.22
CA LYS A 322 13.79 2.15 -10.53
C LYS A 322 13.47 3.20 -11.60
N ALA A 323 12.70 4.24 -11.27
CA ALA A 323 12.41 5.31 -12.20
C ALA A 323 13.67 6.12 -12.56
N ASP A 324 14.52 6.42 -11.58
CA ASP A 324 15.81 7.09 -11.80
C ASP A 324 16.75 6.26 -12.68
N GLN A 325 16.78 4.93 -12.49
CA GLN A 325 17.55 4.01 -13.34
C GLN A 325 17.08 4.06 -14.80
N VAL A 326 15.77 3.99 -15.02
CA VAL A 326 15.18 4.08 -16.37
C VAL A 326 15.50 5.43 -17.02
N GLU A 327 15.39 6.53 -16.27
CA GLU A 327 15.74 7.87 -16.80
C GLU A 327 17.23 7.96 -17.17
N ALA A 328 18.12 7.37 -16.36
CA ALA A 328 19.55 7.33 -16.65
C ALA A 328 19.88 6.49 -17.89
N GLU A 329 19.22 5.34 -18.07
CA GLU A 329 19.36 4.49 -19.26
C GLU A 329 18.85 5.21 -20.52
N GLU A 330 17.71 5.88 -20.44
CA GLU A 330 17.17 6.68 -21.55
C GLU A 330 18.10 7.85 -21.94
N LYS A 331 18.70 8.53 -20.95
CA LYS A 331 19.68 9.60 -21.21
C LYS A 331 20.92 9.07 -21.91
N LYS A 332 21.49 7.96 -21.43
CA LYS A 332 22.64 7.31 -22.07
C LYS A 332 22.34 6.90 -23.51
N ALA A 333 21.18 6.28 -23.75
CA ALA A 333 20.77 5.89 -25.10
C ALA A 333 20.59 7.08 -26.05
N LYS A 334 20.13 8.24 -25.55
CA LYS A 334 20.03 9.48 -26.34
C LYS A 334 21.40 10.07 -26.65
N GLU A 335 22.31 10.09 -25.68
CA GLU A 335 23.68 10.56 -25.88
C GLU A 335 24.45 9.70 -26.89
N GLU A 336 24.26 8.38 -26.84
CA GLU A 336 24.84 7.43 -27.80
C GLU A 336 24.31 7.67 -29.22
N LYS A 337 22.98 7.80 -29.39
CA LYS A 337 22.37 8.14 -30.70
C LYS A 337 22.86 9.47 -31.25
N ALA A 338 22.90 10.51 -30.41
CA ALA A 338 23.39 11.83 -30.83
C ALA A 338 24.88 11.81 -31.21
N ARG A 339 25.67 10.93 -30.59
CA ARG A 339 27.07 10.71 -30.97
C ARG A 339 27.19 9.99 -32.32
N GLU A 340 26.40 8.94 -32.54
CA GLU A 340 26.36 8.23 -33.83
C GLU A 340 25.93 9.12 -34.99
N GLU A 341 24.92 9.98 -34.78
CA GLU A 341 24.47 10.95 -35.79
C GLU A 341 25.57 11.95 -36.15
N LYS A 342 26.28 12.49 -35.14
CA LYS A 342 27.43 13.39 -35.36
C LYS A 342 28.61 12.70 -36.04
N GLU A 343 28.85 11.42 -35.76
CA GLU A 343 29.91 10.65 -36.44
C GLU A 343 29.55 10.39 -37.91
N LYS A 344 28.28 10.11 -38.22
CA LYS A 344 27.78 9.96 -39.61
C LYS A 344 27.82 11.27 -40.40
N GLU A 345 27.46 12.41 -39.79
CA GLU A 345 27.57 13.73 -40.43
C GLU A 345 29.03 14.04 -40.80
N LYS A 346 29.97 13.79 -39.89
CA LYS A 346 31.41 13.99 -40.15
C LYS A 346 31.97 13.05 -41.22
N GLU A 347 31.46 11.82 -41.35
CA GLU A 347 31.88 10.90 -42.39
C GLU A 347 31.38 11.33 -43.77
N ASN A 348 30.17 11.90 -43.84
CA ASN A 348 29.60 12.43 -45.07
C ASN A 348 30.33 13.71 -45.54
N GLU A 349 30.65 14.64 -44.63
CA GLU A 349 31.46 15.84 -44.95
C GLU A 349 32.88 15.52 -45.43
N LYS A 350 33.41 14.34 -45.12
CA LYS A 350 34.74 13.90 -45.58
C LYS A 350 34.73 13.24 -46.98
N LYS A 351 33.55 12.93 -47.52
CA LYS A 351 33.39 12.27 -48.82
C LYS A 351 32.99 13.24 -49.95
N GLU A 352 32.58 14.45 -49.63
CA GLU A 352 32.53 15.61 -50.54
C GLU A 352 33.88 16.31 -50.57
#